data_AF-A0A837J5W8-F1
#
_entry.id   AF-A0A837J5W8-F1
#
_cell.length_a   1.000
_cell.length_b   1.000
_cell.length_c   1.000
_cell.angle_alpha   90.00
_cell.angle_beta   90.00
_cell.angle_gamma   90.00
#
_symmetry.space_group_name_H-M   'P 1'
#
loop_
_entity.id
_entity.type
_entity.pdbx_description
1 polymer ?
#
loop_
_entity_poly.entity_id
_entity_poly.type
_entity_poly.pdbx_seq_one_letter_code
_entity_poly.pdbx_strand_id
1 'polypeptide(L)'
;MLKNMNMRKKLFLFPILFILIVIGSGLVYKYFSNIAHQRNNAAISTEEFIQQNLKGRISVYQFLRNLTEESSQKVENDFKKLIEDVSAAKSTFSLKENKDLCDDILNYSKEYLKEFDSLAKENISNFKNGITVESEDMKNRISKMSNIGLEIEHKIQEINKNAIMLREDAYKSLDIDLVILAIVATSIFILISIVISNNIVNSLENFKDGLFSFFGYLNRESSTVELINLDTKDEFGQMSKIVNENIVKTQKGIEEDRKLIDETILVLGEFEQGDLCQRLNLNVSNPALTQLKNVLNKMADNLENNIENVLNILEQYSNYNYLNKISTKNLKEHLLKLASGVNNLGDSITQMLVENKTNGLTL
;
A
#
# COMPACT_ATOMS: atom_id res chain seq x y z
N MET A 1 7.03 -9.63 5.50
CA MET A 1 6.67 -9.80 4.08
C MET A 1 6.97 -8.57 3.24
N LEU A 2 6.46 -7.38 3.59
CA LEU A 2 6.65 -6.13 2.80
C LEU A 2 8.12 -5.72 2.59
N LYS A 3 9.01 -5.91 3.57
CA LYS A 3 10.45 -5.56 3.46
C LYS A 3 11.18 -6.24 2.29
N ASN A 4 10.70 -7.40 1.83
CA ASN A 4 11.30 -8.18 0.74
C ASN A 4 10.65 -7.92 -0.63
N MET A 5 9.65 -7.03 -0.70
CA MET A 5 8.97 -6.67 -1.94
C MET A 5 9.54 -5.37 -2.48
N ASN A 6 9.74 -5.28 -3.80
CA ASN A 6 10.07 -4.00 -4.43
C ASN A 6 8.87 -3.03 -4.37
N MET A 7 9.12 -1.74 -4.54
CA MET A 7 8.11 -0.68 -4.44
C MET A 7 6.97 -0.91 -5.43
N ARG A 8 7.29 -1.33 -6.66
CA ARG A 8 6.28 -1.70 -7.66
C ARG A 8 5.32 -2.75 -7.12
N LYS A 9 5.80 -3.87 -6.59
CA LYS A 9 4.94 -4.93 -6.04
C LYS A 9 4.12 -4.44 -4.84
N LYS A 10 4.67 -3.57 -3.98
CA LYS A 10 3.92 -2.96 -2.87
C LYS A 10 2.75 -2.11 -3.39
N LEU A 11 2.97 -1.30 -4.41
CA LEU A 11 1.94 -0.46 -5.03
C LEU A 11 0.91 -1.29 -5.81
N PHE A 12 1.31 -2.40 -6.43
CA PHE A 12 0.37 -3.32 -7.08
C PHE A 12 -0.57 -4.05 -6.11
N LEU A 13 -0.32 -4.03 -4.80
CA LEU A 13 -1.26 -4.58 -3.82
C LEU A 13 -2.59 -3.82 -3.79
N PHE A 14 -2.60 -2.50 -4.05
CA PHE A 14 -3.83 -1.70 -4.08
C PHE A 14 -4.84 -2.18 -5.15
N PRO A 15 -4.48 -2.27 -6.45
CA PRO A 15 -5.40 -2.75 -7.47
C PRO A 15 -5.75 -4.23 -7.29
N ILE A 16 -4.82 -5.07 -6.81
CA ILE A 16 -5.12 -6.48 -6.51
C ILE A 16 -6.16 -6.59 -5.40
N LEU A 17 -5.99 -5.83 -4.32
CA LEU A 17 -6.93 -5.79 -3.22
C LEU A 17 -8.30 -5.28 -3.67
N PHE A 18 -8.33 -4.23 -4.50
CA PHE A 18 -9.57 -3.72 -5.08
C PHE A 18 -10.30 -4.78 -5.90
N ILE A 19 -9.60 -5.49 -6.79
CA ILE A 19 -10.17 -6.57 -7.60
C ILE A 19 -10.73 -7.69 -6.72
N LEU A 20 -10.00 -8.10 -5.68
CA LEU A 20 -10.46 -9.13 -4.74
C LEU A 20 -11.72 -8.69 -3.99
N ILE A 21 -11.78 -7.43 -3.55
CA ILE A 21 -12.95 -6.85 -2.91
C ILE A 21 -14.14 -6.85 -3.87
N VAL A 22 -13.96 -6.40 -5.12
CA VAL A 22 -15.04 -6.36 -6.12
C VAL A 22 -15.57 -7.76 -6.42
N ILE A 23 -14.69 -8.75 -6.61
CA ILE A 23 -15.11 -10.15 -6.85
C ILE A 23 -15.86 -10.70 -5.64
N GLY A 24 -15.32 -10.51 -4.43
CA GLY A 24 -15.96 -10.96 -3.19
C GLY A 24 -17.34 -10.33 -3.01
N SER A 25 -17.45 -9.01 -3.20
CA SER A 25 -18.71 -8.28 -3.12
C SER A 25 -19.72 -8.75 -4.17
N GLY A 26 -19.27 -9.02 -5.40
CA GLY A 26 -20.14 -9.56 -6.46
C GLY A 26 -20.72 -10.93 -6.12
N LEU A 27 -19.93 -11.82 -5.48
CA LEU A 27 -20.41 -13.12 -5.02
C LEU A 27 -21.44 -12.99 -3.90
N VAL A 28 -21.18 -12.13 -2.91
CA VAL A 28 -22.10 -11.86 -1.80
C VAL A 28 -23.41 -11.27 -2.31
N TYR A 29 -23.34 -10.24 -3.15
CA TYR A 29 -24.52 -9.63 -3.77
C TYR A 29 -25.34 -10.67 -4.54
N LYS A 30 -24.68 -11.48 -5.39
CA LYS A 30 -25.37 -12.51 -6.18
C LYS A 30 -26.13 -13.50 -5.30
N TYR A 31 -25.54 -13.91 -4.18
CA TYR A 31 -26.18 -14.85 -3.25
C TYR A 31 -27.46 -14.27 -2.63
N PHE A 32 -27.37 -13.10 -1.99
CA PHE A 32 -28.51 -12.49 -1.31
C PHE A 32 -29.58 -11.99 -2.29
N SER A 33 -29.17 -11.43 -3.43
CA SER A 33 -30.08 -11.00 -4.50
C SER A 33 -30.90 -12.16 -5.04
N ASN A 34 -30.27 -13.33 -5.24
CA ASN A 34 -30.99 -14.51 -5.70
C ASN A 34 -32.05 -14.99 -4.69
N ILE A 35 -31.74 -14.93 -3.38
CA ILE A 35 -32.72 -15.25 -2.33
C ILE A 35 -33.89 -14.27 -2.38
N ALA A 36 -33.62 -12.96 -2.41
CA ALA A 36 -34.66 -11.93 -2.48
C ALA A 36 -35.56 -12.10 -3.72
N HIS A 37 -34.97 -12.38 -4.89
CA HIS A 37 -35.73 -12.67 -6.11
C HIS A 37 -36.59 -13.92 -5.99
N GLN A 38 -36.10 -15.01 -5.40
CA GLN A 38 -36.90 -16.21 -5.17
C GLN A 38 -38.09 -15.94 -4.23
N ARG A 39 -37.89 -15.16 -3.17
CA ARG A 39 -38.98 -14.75 -2.26
C ARG A 39 -40.00 -13.86 -2.95
N ASN A 40 -39.54 -12.93 -3.77
CA ASN A 40 -40.40 -12.06 -4.55
C ASN A 40 -41.27 -12.85 -5.52
N ASN A 41 -40.69 -13.81 -6.25
CA ASN A 41 -41.45 -14.66 -7.17
C ASN A 41 -42.50 -15.49 -6.44
N ALA A 42 -42.18 -16.05 -5.26
CA ALA A 42 -43.15 -16.76 -4.44
C ALA A 42 -44.32 -15.88 -4.01
N ALA A 43 -44.06 -14.62 -3.61
CA ALA A 43 -45.12 -13.67 -3.28
C ALA A 43 -46.02 -13.35 -4.50
N ILE A 44 -45.42 -13.11 -5.67
CA ILE A 44 -46.16 -12.87 -6.92
C ILE A 44 -47.08 -14.06 -7.25
N SER A 45 -46.57 -15.30 -7.18
CA SER A 45 -47.40 -16.49 -7.44
C SER A 45 -48.60 -16.59 -6.48
N THR A 46 -48.42 -16.22 -5.21
CA THR A 46 -49.55 -16.25 -4.26
C THR A 46 -50.60 -15.17 -4.55
N GLU A 47 -50.19 -14.03 -5.09
CA GLU A 47 -51.13 -12.99 -5.55
C GLU A 47 -51.91 -13.48 -6.78
N GLU A 48 -51.26 -14.20 -7.69
CA GLU A 48 -51.93 -14.87 -8.81
C GLU A 48 -52.97 -15.90 -8.33
N PHE A 49 -52.69 -16.67 -7.27
CA PHE A 49 -53.66 -17.62 -6.70
C PHE A 49 -54.92 -16.93 -6.19
N ILE A 50 -54.78 -15.76 -5.53
CA ILE A 50 -55.92 -14.97 -5.07
C ILE A 50 -56.80 -14.60 -6.28
N GLN A 51 -56.19 -14.08 -7.35
CA GLN A 51 -56.91 -13.71 -8.57
C GLN A 51 -57.58 -14.91 -9.25
N GLN A 52 -56.90 -16.06 -9.30
CA GLN A 52 -57.42 -17.28 -9.90
C GLN A 52 -58.60 -17.86 -9.11
N ASN A 53 -58.52 -17.89 -7.77
CA ASN A 53 -59.63 -18.31 -6.91
C ASN A 53 -60.85 -17.39 -7.09
N LEU A 54 -60.63 -16.07 -7.10
CA LEU A 54 -61.70 -15.09 -7.38
C LEU A 54 -62.33 -15.31 -8.76
N LYS A 55 -61.50 -15.53 -9.79
CA LYS A 55 -61.98 -15.80 -11.15
C LYS A 55 -62.80 -17.09 -11.24
N GLY A 56 -62.36 -18.16 -10.57
CA GLY A 56 -63.09 -19.43 -10.46
C GLY A 56 -64.44 -19.27 -9.76
N ARG A 57 -64.51 -18.49 -8.67
CA ARG A 57 -65.79 -18.21 -8.00
C ARG A 57 -66.72 -17.34 -8.86
N ILE A 58 -66.19 -16.35 -9.56
CA ILE A 58 -66.94 -15.52 -10.51
C ILE A 58 -67.50 -16.36 -11.66
N SER A 59 -66.75 -17.32 -12.20
CA SER A 59 -67.25 -18.19 -13.26
C SER A 59 -68.40 -19.08 -12.79
N VAL A 60 -68.44 -19.51 -11.51
CA VAL A 60 -69.61 -20.20 -10.94
C VAL A 60 -70.84 -19.30 -10.92
N TYR A 61 -70.72 -18.04 -10.51
CA TYR A 61 -71.83 -17.09 -10.57
C TYR A 61 -72.31 -16.84 -12.01
N GLN A 62 -71.39 -16.83 -12.99
CA GLN A 62 -71.73 -16.73 -14.41
C GLN A 62 -72.48 -17.97 -14.91
N PHE A 63 -72.04 -19.17 -14.50
CA PHE A 63 -72.72 -20.43 -14.80
C PHE A 63 -74.16 -20.43 -14.26
N LEU A 64 -74.36 -20.03 -13.00
CA LEU A 64 -75.71 -19.97 -12.39
C LEU A 64 -76.66 -19.01 -13.11
N ARG A 65 -76.13 -18.00 -13.82
CA ARG A 65 -76.94 -17.08 -14.65
C ARG A 65 -77.21 -17.61 -16.06
N ASN A 66 -76.37 -18.51 -16.57
CA ASN A 66 -76.44 -19.02 -17.93
C ASN A 66 -76.04 -20.50 -17.95
N LEU A 67 -77.00 -21.40 -17.74
CA LEU A 67 -76.80 -22.84 -17.52
C LEU A 67 -76.46 -23.59 -18.82
N THR A 68 -75.23 -23.41 -19.31
CA THR A 68 -74.71 -24.03 -20.54
C THR A 68 -73.50 -24.91 -20.26
N GLU A 69 -73.23 -25.86 -21.16
CA GLU A 69 -72.00 -26.67 -21.07
C GLU A 69 -70.74 -25.81 -21.20
N GLU A 70 -70.78 -24.75 -22.02
CA GLU A 70 -69.66 -23.81 -22.19
C GLU A 70 -69.31 -23.06 -20.89
N SER A 71 -70.32 -22.56 -20.17
CA SER A 71 -70.11 -21.88 -18.89
C SER A 71 -69.67 -22.85 -17.78
N SER A 72 -70.11 -24.11 -17.83
CA SER A 72 -69.60 -25.18 -16.96
C SER A 72 -68.12 -25.45 -17.21
N GLN A 73 -67.73 -25.61 -18.48
CA GLN A 73 -66.33 -25.84 -18.86
C GLN A 73 -65.42 -24.67 -18.45
N LYS A 74 -65.95 -23.45 -18.49
CA LYS A 74 -65.22 -22.26 -18.02
C LYS A 74 -64.89 -22.34 -16.52
N VAL A 75 -65.80 -22.83 -15.69
CA VAL A 75 -65.54 -23.05 -14.25
C VAL A 75 -64.44 -24.08 -14.05
N GLU A 76 -64.56 -25.23 -14.71
CA GLU A 76 -63.55 -26.28 -14.63
C GLU A 76 -62.17 -25.77 -15.04
N ASN A 77 -62.08 -25.02 -16.14
CA ASN A 77 -60.82 -24.46 -16.64
C ASN A 77 -60.20 -23.43 -15.67
N ASP A 78 -61.02 -22.53 -15.10
CA ASP A 78 -60.54 -21.52 -14.16
C ASP A 78 -59.98 -22.16 -12.86
N PHE A 79 -60.65 -23.19 -12.31
CA PHE A 79 -60.15 -23.92 -11.15
C PHE A 79 -58.99 -24.88 -11.48
N LYS A 80 -58.99 -25.50 -12.65
CA LYS A 80 -57.88 -26.34 -13.10
C LYS A 80 -56.59 -25.53 -13.21
N LYS A 81 -56.66 -24.29 -13.69
CA LYS A 81 -55.52 -23.37 -13.73
C LYS A 81 -54.97 -23.08 -12.33
N LEU A 82 -55.85 -22.81 -11.35
CA LEU A 82 -55.46 -22.65 -9.95
C LEU A 82 -54.74 -23.90 -9.41
N ILE A 83 -55.30 -25.08 -9.64
CA ILE A 83 -54.73 -26.36 -9.19
C ILE A 83 -53.33 -26.59 -9.79
N GLU A 84 -53.17 -26.35 -11.09
CA GLU A 84 -51.90 -26.50 -11.80
C GLU A 84 -50.83 -25.55 -11.24
N ASP A 85 -51.16 -24.26 -11.06
CA ASP A 85 -50.20 -23.26 -10.61
C ASP A 85 -49.84 -23.43 -9.12
N VAL A 86 -50.81 -23.79 -8.26
CA VAL A 86 -50.55 -24.13 -6.85
C VAL A 86 -49.66 -25.37 -6.75
N SER A 87 -49.93 -26.40 -7.56
CA SER A 87 -49.11 -27.62 -7.58
C SER A 87 -47.68 -27.34 -8.03
N ALA A 88 -47.49 -26.46 -9.03
CA ALA A 88 -46.17 -26.09 -9.52
C ALA A 88 -45.38 -25.28 -8.47
N ALA A 89 -46.03 -24.28 -7.84
CA ALA A 89 -45.39 -23.42 -6.85
C ALA A 89 -45.10 -24.10 -5.51
N LYS A 90 -45.81 -25.18 -5.16
CA LYS A 90 -45.60 -25.91 -3.90
C LYS A 90 -44.11 -26.20 -3.63
N SER A 91 -43.38 -26.63 -4.65
CA SER A 91 -41.95 -26.97 -4.51
C SER A 91 -41.03 -25.77 -4.27
N THR A 92 -41.47 -24.56 -4.65
CA THR A 92 -40.67 -23.33 -4.60
C THR A 92 -40.80 -22.60 -3.26
N PHE A 93 -41.86 -22.86 -2.48
CA PHE A 93 -41.98 -22.32 -1.13
C PHE A 93 -40.92 -22.92 -0.20
N SER A 94 -40.30 -22.10 0.65
CA SER A 94 -39.34 -22.61 1.64
C SER A 94 -39.99 -23.10 2.92
N LEU A 95 -41.12 -22.50 3.32
CA LEU A 95 -41.80 -22.85 4.57
C LEU A 95 -42.56 -24.14 4.38
N LYS A 96 -42.40 -25.07 5.32
CA LYS A 96 -43.17 -26.32 5.31
C LYS A 96 -44.67 -26.04 5.43
N GLU A 97 -45.04 -25.11 6.30
CA GLU A 97 -46.42 -24.63 6.47
C GLU A 97 -47.06 -24.22 5.14
N ASN A 98 -46.38 -23.42 4.32
CA ASN A 98 -46.91 -23.02 3.01
C ASN A 98 -47.10 -24.22 2.07
N LYS A 99 -46.26 -25.25 2.16
CA LYS A 99 -46.41 -26.48 1.36
C LYS A 99 -47.61 -27.30 1.81
N ASP A 100 -47.81 -27.38 3.11
CA ASP A 100 -48.95 -28.09 3.72
C ASP A 100 -50.26 -27.35 3.37
N LEU A 101 -50.27 -26.01 3.41
CA LEU A 101 -51.38 -25.19 2.93
C LEU A 101 -51.66 -25.37 1.44
N CYS A 102 -50.63 -25.54 0.59
CA CYS A 102 -50.84 -25.90 -0.81
C CYS A 102 -51.56 -27.25 -0.95
N ASP A 103 -51.20 -28.26 -0.15
CA ASP A 103 -51.87 -29.56 -0.19
C ASP A 103 -53.35 -29.44 0.19
N ASP A 104 -53.65 -28.65 1.21
CA ASP A 104 -55.02 -28.34 1.58
C ASP A 104 -55.78 -27.65 0.44
N ILE A 105 -55.22 -26.61 -0.17
CA ILE A 105 -55.84 -25.91 -1.31
C ILE A 105 -56.13 -26.88 -2.45
N LEU A 106 -55.18 -27.77 -2.77
CA LEU A 106 -55.36 -28.77 -3.83
C LEU A 106 -56.48 -29.77 -3.50
N ASN A 107 -56.60 -30.17 -2.24
CA ASN A 107 -57.66 -31.07 -1.78
C ASN A 107 -59.04 -30.38 -1.79
N TYR A 108 -59.14 -29.17 -1.23
CA TYR A 108 -60.37 -28.39 -1.24
C TYR A 108 -60.80 -28.01 -2.65
N SER A 109 -59.88 -27.69 -3.56
CA SER A 109 -60.20 -27.41 -4.96
C SER A 109 -60.77 -28.62 -5.69
N LYS A 110 -60.28 -29.83 -5.39
CA LYS A 110 -60.85 -31.08 -5.92
C LYS A 110 -62.24 -31.35 -5.35
N GLU A 111 -62.45 -31.11 -4.06
CA GLU A 111 -63.78 -31.25 -3.45
C GLU A 111 -64.77 -30.22 -4.03
N TYR A 112 -64.33 -28.98 -4.21
CA TYR A 112 -65.12 -27.91 -4.82
C TYR A 112 -65.59 -28.30 -6.22
N LEU A 113 -64.68 -28.78 -7.07
CA LEU A 113 -65.01 -29.24 -8.42
C LEU A 113 -65.97 -30.42 -8.42
N LYS A 114 -65.83 -31.37 -7.49
CA LYS A 114 -66.76 -32.51 -7.37
C LYS A 114 -68.19 -32.05 -7.03
N GLU A 115 -68.34 -31.09 -6.12
CA GLU A 115 -69.64 -30.51 -5.80
C GLU A 115 -70.20 -29.70 -6.97
N PHE A 116 -69.35 -28.94 -7.66
CA PHE A 116 -69.73 -28.19 -8.85
C PHE A 116 -70.21 -29.11 -9.98
N ASP A 117 -69.49 -30.19 -10.29
CA ASP A 117 -69.88 -31.14 -11.35
C ASP A 117 -71.26 -31.75 -11.08
N SER A 118 -71.54 -32.04 -9.81
CA SER A 118 -72.84 -32.58 -9.38
C SER A 118 -73.94 -31.53 -9.57
N LEU A 119 -73.70 -30.30 -9.12
CA LEU A 119 -74.59 -29.15 -9.29
C LEU A 119 -74.84 -28.83 -10.78
N ALA A 120 -73.80 -28.85 -11.60
CA ALA A 120 -73.87 -28.49 -13.00
C ALA A 120 -74.70 -29.51 -13.80
N LYS A 121 -74.49 -30.81 -13.56
CA LYS A 121 -75.27 -31.88 -14.19
C LYS A 121 -76.75 -31.79 -13.86
N GLU A 122 -77.07 -31.58 -12.58
CA GLU A 122 -78.46 -31.42 -12.12
C GLU A 122 -79.11 -30.18 -12.73
N ASN A 123 -78.45 -29.02 -12.67
CA ASN A 123 -79.03 -27.76 -13.13
C ASN A 123 -79.17 -27.68 -14.65
N ILE A 124 -78.21 -28.21 -15.43
CA ILE A 124 -78.35 -28.28 -16.90
C ILE A 124 -79.50 -29.21 -17.28
N SER A 125 -79.67 -30.34 -16.59
CA SER A 125 -80.78 -31.26 -16.83
C SER A 125 -82.14 -30.63 -16.48
N ASN A 126 -82.23 -30.00 -15.31
CA ASN A 126 -83.45 -29.31 -14.84
C ASN A 126 -83.83 -28.14 -15.77
N PHE A 127 -82.86 -27.36 -16.22
CA PHE A 127 -83.08 -26.26 -17.17
C PHE A 127 -83.57 -26.78 -18.53
N LYS A 128 -82.97 -27.86 -19.08
CA LYS A 128 -83.45 -28.52 -20.30
C LYS A 128 -84.88 -29.06 -20.16
N ASN A 129 -85.28 -29.45 -18.95
CA ASN A 129 -86.62 -29.96 -18.62
C ASN A 129 -87.62 -28.86 -18.19
N GLY A 130 -87.25 -27.58 -18.24
CA GLY A 130 -88.13 -26.45 -17.90
C GLY A 130 -88.39 -26.23 -16.40
N ILE A 131 -87.62 -26.87 -15.53
CA ILE A 131 -87.70 -26.70 -14.07
C ILE A 131 -86.82 -25.52 -13.67
N THR A 132 -87.43 -24.46 -13.13
CA THR A 132 -86.74 -23.20 -12.76
C THR A 132 -86.70 -22.95 -11.25
N VAL A 133 -87.28 -23.83 -10.44
CA VAL A 133 -87.31 -23.69 -8.97
C VAL A 133 -86.03 -24.27 -8.38
N GLU A 134 -85.31 -23.46 -7.60
CA GLU A 134 -84.14 -23.94 -6.84
C GLU A 134 -84.56 -24.97 -5.80
N SER A 135 -84.01 -26.18 -5.90
CA SER A 135 -84.23 -27.24 -4.91
C SER A 135 -83.48 -26.95 -3.61
N GLU A 136 -83.94 -27.53 -2.50
CA GLU A 136 -83.23 -27.41 -1.22
C GLU A 136 -81.84 -28.08 -1.29
N ASP A 137 -81.69 -29.14 -2.09
CA ASP A 137 -80.39 -29.78 -2.36
C ASP A 137 -79.43 -28.83 -3.09
N MET A 138 -79.93 -28.09 -4.08
CA MET A 138 -79.16 -27.09 -4.82
C MET A 138 -78.65 -25.97 -3.89
N LYS A 139 -79.50 -25.46 -3.00
CA LYS A 139 -79.09 -24.45 -2.00
C LYS A 139 -78.03 -25.00 -1.05
N ASN A 140 -78.19 -26.24 -0.59
CA ASN A 140 -77.22 -26.90 0.27
C ASN A 140 -75.87 -27.10 -0.43
N ARG A 141 -75.85 -27.48 -1.71
CA ARG A 141 -74.62 -27.60 -2.51
C ARG A 141 -73.94 -26.26 -2.73
N ILE A 142 -74.70 -25.22 -3.09
CA ILE A 142 -74.16 -23.85 -3.24
C ILE A 142 -73.57 -23.37 -1.91
N SER A 143 -74.24 -23.64 -0.78
CA SER A 143 -73.72 -23.32 0.55
C SER A 143 -72.43 -24.09 0.85
N LYS A 144 -72.39 -25.40 0.57
CA LYS A 144 -71.19 -26.23 0.76
C LYS A 144 -70.02 -25.73 -0.09
N MET A 145 -70.26 -25.45 -1.37
CA MET A 145 -69.25 -24.87 -2.27
C MET A 145 -68.78 -23.50 -1.77
N SER A 146 -69.69 -22.65 -1.30
CA SER A 146 -69.33 -21.35 -0.72
C SER A 146 -68.38 -21.52 0.47
N ASN A 147 -68.66 -22.47 1.36
CA ASN A 147 -67.80 -22.75 2.51
C ASN A 147 -66.42 -23.28 2.06
N ILE A 148 -66.37 -24.22 1.12
CA ILE A 148 -65.10 -24.71 0.56
C ILE A 148 -64.30 -23.57 -0.11
N GLY A 149 -64.97 -22.69 -0.85
CA GLY A 149 -64.35 -21.54 -1.50
C GLY A 149 -63.76 -20.54 -0.49
N LEU A 150 -64.40 -20.38 0.68
CA LEU A 150 -63.87 -19.57 1.78
C LEU A 150 -62.64 -20.23 2.43
N GLU A 151 -62.62 -21.56 2.60
CA GLU A 151 -61.45 -22.28 3.10
C GLU A 151 -60.26 -22.17 2.15
N ILE A 152 -60.48 -22.28 0.83
CA ILE A 152 -59.45 -22.04 -0.19
C ILE A 152 -58.92 -20.61 -0.08
N GLU A 153 -59.82 -19.63 0.02
CA GLU A 153 -59.45 -18.21 0.13
C GLU A 153 -58.62 -17.93 1.38
N HIS A 154 -59.05 -18.42 2.55
CA HIS A 154 -58.34 -18.25 3.82
C HIS A 154 -56.92 -18.81 3.74
N LYS A 155 -56.75 -20.02 3.19
CA LYS A 155 -55.44 -20.66 3.05
C LYS A 155 -54.54 -19.96 2.05
N ILE A 156 -55.08 -19.50 0.92
CA ILE A 156 -54.31 -18.70 -0.04
C ILE A 156 -53.84 -17.39 0.62
N GLN A 157 -54.72 -16.72 1.38
CA GLN A 157 -54.37 -15.49 2.11
C GLN A 157 -53.27 -15.73 3.15
N GLU A 158 -53.31 -16.87 3.85
CA GLU A 158 -52.28 -17.26 4.81
C GLU A 158 -50.91 -17.48 4.13
N ILE A 159 -50.88 -18.24 3.02
CA ILE A 159 -49.66 -18.40 2.21
C ILE A 159 -49.16 -17.05 1.70
N ASN A 160 -50.06 -16.19 1.19
CA ASN A 160 -49.71 -14.87 0.66
C ASN A 160 -49.10 -13.97 1.74
N LYS A 161 -49.71 -13.92 2.93
CA LYS A 161 -49.17 -13.18 4.08
C LYS A 161 -47.77 -13.67 4.44
N ASN A 162 -47.58 -15.00 4.54
CA ASN A 162 -46.28 -15.60 4.81
C ASN A 162 -45.26 -15.28 3.70
N ALA A 163 -45.66 -15.30 2.43
CA ALA A 163 -44.79 -15.02 1.29
C ALA A 163 -44.38 -13.53 1.22
N ILE A 164 -45.30 -12.61 1.49
CA ILE A 164 -45.02 -11.17 1.57
C ILE A 164 -44.04 -10.87 2.71
N MET A 165 -44.25 -11.44 3.89
CA MET A 165 -43.36 -11.26 5.04
C MET A 165 -41.93 -11.76 4.71
N LEU A 166 -41.81 -12.96 4.13
CA LEU A 166 -40.50 -13.49 3.71
C LEU A 166 -39.82 -12.65 2.63
N ARG A 167 -40.59 -12.07 1.71
CA ARG A 167 -40.08 -11.15 0.68
C ARG A 167 -39.52 -9.90 1.34
N GLU A 168 -40.26 -9.27 2.24
CA GLU A 168 -39.83 -8.07 2.96
C GLU A 168 -38.59 -8.34 3.80
N ASP A 169 -38.57 -9.45 4.55
CA ASP A 169 -37.41 -9.85 5.34
C ASP A 169 -36.18 -10.12 4.47
N ALA A 170 -36.34 -10.72 3.28
CA ALA A 170 -35.25 -10.98 2.36
C ALA A 170 -34.66 -9.69 1.76
N TYR A 171 -35.50 -8.73 1.36
CA TYR A 171 -35.01 -7.43 0.87
C TYR A 171 -34.36 -6.61 1.99
N LYS A 172 -34.94 -6.59 3.19
CA LYS A 172 -34.35 -5.93 4.35
C LYS A 172 -33.00 -6.53 4.72
N SER A 173 -32.88 -7.86 4.71
CA SER A 173 -31.62 -8.55 4.95
C SER A 173 -30.60 -8.21 3.87
N LEU A 174 -30.99 -8.23 2.60
CA LEU A 174 -30.14 -7.82 1.48
C LEU A 174 -29.59 -6.40 1.65
N ASP A 175 -30.43 -5.44 2.03
CA ASP A 175 -30.00 -4.05 2.25
C ASP A 175 -29.00 -3.95 3.41
N ILE A 176 -29.27 -4.63 4.52
CA ILE A 176 -28.37 -4.68 5.70
C ILE A 176 -27.03 -5.31 5.32
N ASP A 177 -27.06 -6.45 4.63
CA ASP A 177 -25.87 -7.18 4.21
C ASP A 177 -25.01 -6.36 3.25
N LEU A 178 -25.64 -5.60 2.34
CA LEU A 178 -24.95 -4.66 1.45
C LEU A 178 -24.26 -3.52 2.20
N VAL A 179 -24.92 -2.95 3.21
CA VAL A 179 -24.32 -1.91 4.05
C VAL A 179 -23.13 -2.46 4.84
N ILE A 180 -23.28 -3.64 5.46
CA ILE A 180 -22.19 -4.31 6.20
C ILE A 180 -21.01 -4.62 5.26
N LEU A 181 -21.29 -5.18 4.08
CA LEU A 181 -20.30 -5.49 3.07
C LEU A 181 -19.51 -4.24 2.67
N ALA A 182 -20.19 -3.11 2.44
CA ALA A 182 -19.54 -1.84 2.12
C ALA A 182 -18.61 -1.38 3.24
N ILE A 183 -19.09 -1.38 4.49
CA ILE A 183 -18.30 -0.98 5.66
C ILE A 183 -17.07 -1.87 5.84
N VAL A 184 -17.24 -3.19 5.76
CA VAL A 184 -16.15 -4.17 5.92
C VAL A 184 -15.13 -4.02 4.79
N ALA A 185 -15.58 -3.93 3.54
CA ALA A 185 -14.71 -3.75 2.39
C ALA A 185 -13.87 -2.47 2.49
N THR A 186 -14.51 -1.34 2.82
CA THR A 186 -13.81 -0.06 3.01
C THR A 186 -12.84 -0.11 4.19
N SER A 187 -13.23 -0.74 5.31
CA SER A 187 -12.37 -0.88 6.49
C SER A 187 -11.11 -1.70 6.20
N ILE A 188 -11.26 -2.84 5.51
CA ILE A 188 -10.14 -3.68 5.08
C ILE A 188 -9.23 -2.92 4.12
N PHE A 189 -9.80 -2.20 3.16
CA PHE A 189 -9.05 -1.40 2.21
C PHE A 189 -8.21 -0.33 2.92
N ILE A 190 -8.80 0.43 3.84
CA ILE A 190 -8.11 1.46 4.62
C ILE A 190 -7.00 0.86 5.48
N LEU A 191 -7.27 -0.24 6.19
CA LEU A 191 -6.30 -0.88 7.07
C LEU A 191 -5.06 -1.32 6.29
N ILE A 192 -5.24 -2.02 5.17
CA ILE A 192 -4.13 -2.46 4.32
C ILE A 192 -3.40 -1.25 3.71
N SER A 193 -4.15 -0.21 3.31
CA SER A 193 -3.58 1.03 2.78
C SER A 193 -2.65 1.71 3.79
N ILE A 194 -3.08 1.85 5.05
CA ILE A 194 -2.27 2.44 6.13
C ILE A 194 -0.99 1.63 6.34
N VAL A 195 -1.08 0.30 6.37
CA VAL A 195 0.09 -0.58 6.57
C VAL A 195 1.12 -0.41 5.44
N ILE A 196 0.67 -0.36 4.19
CA ILE A 196 1.57 -0.17 3.04
C ILE A 196 2.16 1.24 3.05
N SER A 197 1.34 2.26 3.25
CA SER A 197 1.77 3.66 3.28
C SER A 197 2.78 3.92 4.39
N ASN A 198 2.51 3.48 5.63
CA ASN A 198 3.45 3.62 6.74
C ASN A 198 4.78 2.91 6.45
N ASN A 199 4.76 1.74 5.79
CA ASN A 199 6.00 1.07 5.42
C ASN A 199 6.83 1.90 4.42
N ILE A 200 6.19 2.55 3.45
CA ILE A 200 6.88 3.38 2.46
C ILE A 200 7.38 4.67 3.10
N VAL A 201 6.54 5.35 3.88
CA VAL A 201 6.86 6.61 4.56
C VAL A 201 8.03 6.42 5.52
N ASN A 202 8.02 5.37 6.35
CA ASN A 202 9.13 5.11 7.28
C ASN A 202 10.44 4.84 6.55
N SER A 203 10.43 4.10 5.44
CA SER A 203 11.63 3.90 4.62
C SER A 203 12.15 5.22 4.04
N LEU A 204 11.24 6.07 3.56
CA LEU A 204 11.58 7.38 3.01
C LEU A 204 12.15 8.31 4.09
N GLU A 205 11.54 8.33 5.27
CA GLU A 205 11.98 9.14 6.40
C GLU A 205 13.36 8.75 6.89
N ASN A 206 13.61 7.45 7.12
CA ASN A 206 14.94 6.95 7.47
C ASN A 206 16.00 7.30 6.41
N PHE A 207 15.65 7.19 5.13
CA PHE A 207 16.55 7.55 4.03
C PHE A 207 16.85 9.05 4.01
N LYS A 208 15.81 9.88 4.17
CA LYS A 208 15.91 11.35 4.24
C LYS A 208 16.77 11.79 5.43
N ASP A 209 16.52 11.24 6.62
CA ASP A 209 17.26 11.58 7.83
C ASP A 209 18.73 11.14 7.73
N GLY A 210 18.97 9.96 7.15
CA GLY A 210 20.32 9.48 6.82
C GLY A 210 21.07 10.41 5.87
N LEU A 211 20.41 10.93 4.83
CA LEU A 211 21.00 11.92 3.94
C LEU A 211 21.28 13.26 4.64
N PHE A 212 20.38 13.75 5.50
CA PHE A 212 20.63 14.96 6.27
C PHE A 212 21.81 14.79 7.22
N SER A 213 21.95 13.64 7.88
CA SER A 213 23.13 13.33 8.70
C SER A 213 24.41 13.36 7.86
N PHE A 214 24.40 12.75 6.67
CA PHE A 214 25.54 12.75 5.77
C PHE A 214 25.91 14.16 5.30
N PHE A 215 24.93 14.98 4.92
CA PHE A 215 25.18 16.37 4.52
C PHE A 215 25.69 17.23 5.67
N GLY A 216 25.16 17.05 6.88
CA GLY A 216 25.67 17.73 8.07
C GLY A 216 27.15 17.39 8.33
N TYR A 217 27.54 16.12 8.17
CA TYR A 217 28.94 15.71 8.27
C TYR A 217 29.82 16.33 7.17
N LEU A 218 29.37 16.29 5.91
CA LEU A 218 30.06 16.91 4.77
C LEU A 218 30.28 18.42 4.97
N ASN A 219 29.26 19.11 5.48
CA ASN A 219 29.29 20.55 5.76
C ASN A 219 30.05 20.89 7.05
N ARG A 220 30.59 19.89 7.77
CA ARG A 220 31.27 20.04 9.07
C ARG A 220 30.37 20.60 10.18
N GLU A 221 29.05 20.50 10.02
CA GLU A 221 28.06 20.78 11.05
C GLU A 221 28.03 19.67 12.11
N SER A 222 28.44 18.45 11.73
CA SER A 222 28.63 17.30 12.61
C SER A 222 30.04 16.71 12.47
N SER A 223 30.60 16.20 13.57
CA SER A 223 31.87 15.45 13.57
C SER A 223 31.71 13.97 13.22
N THR A 224 30.48 13.45 13.20
CA THR A 224 30.18 12.05 12.93
C THR A 224 29.02 11.92 11.95
N VAL A 225 28.99 10.81 11.23
CA VAL A 225 27.89 10.41 10.34
C VAL A 225 27.50 8.98 10.65
N GLU A 226 26.20 8.72 10.69
CA GLU A 226 25.66 7.37 10.85
C GLU A 226 25.30 6.77 9.48
N LEU A 227 25.43 5.45 9.37
CA LEU A 227 24.99 4.73 8.18
C LEU A 227 23.46 4.61 8.17
N ILE A 228 22.87 4.74 6.99
CA ILE A 228 21.45 4.57 6.78
C ILE A 228 21.07 3.11 7.04
N ASN A 229 20.38 2.86 8.16
CA ASN A 229 19.95 1.52 8.55
C ASN A 229 18.63 1.13 7.86
N LEU A 230 18.72 0.79 6.57
CA LEU A 230 17.61 0.31 5.77
C LEU A 230 17.92 -1.06 5.15
N ASP A 231 17.58 -2.12 5.91
CA ASP A 231 17.64 -3.50 5.43
C ASP A 231 16.34 -3.92 4.72
N THR A 232 16.06 -3.24 3.60
CA THR A 232 14.97 -3.59 2.68
C THR A 232 15.54 -4.03 1.34
N LYS A 233 14.79 -4.86 0.61
CA LYS A 233 15.17 -5.30 -0.75
C LYS A 233 14.58 -4.41 -1.86
N ASP A 234 13.82 -3.39 -1.47
CA ASP A 234 13.26 -2.41 -2.37
C ASP A 234 14.31 -1.37 -2.81
N GLU A 235 13.86 -0.45 -3.64
CA GLU A 235 14.64 0.61 -4.25
C GLU A 235 15.29 1.51 -3.19
N PHE A 236 14.61 1.77 -2.05
CA PHE A 236 15.20 2.52 -0.93
C PHE A 236 16.35 1.77 -0.27
N GLY A 237 16.24 0.46 -0.08
CA GLY A 237 17.33 -0.35 0.47
C GLY A 237 18.54 -0.41 -0.48
N GLN A 238 18.29 -0.49 -1.79
CA GLN A 238 19.35 -0.43 -2.80
C GLN A 238 20.06 0.94 -2.80
N MET A 239 19.29 2.04 -2.78
CA MET A 239 19.85 3.39 -2.66
C MET A 239 20.64 3.56 -1.36
N SER A 240 20.14 3.05 -0.24
CA SER A 240 20.80 3.14 1.06
C SER A 240 22.17 2.45 1.06
N LYS A 241 22.29 1.28 0.42
CA LYS A 241 23.59 0.59 0.27
C LYS A 241 24.61 1.44 -0.49
N ILE A 242 24.20 1.98 -1.64
CA ILE A 242 25.06 2.84 -2.47
C ILE A 242 25.46 4.09 -1.71
N VAL A 243 24.52 4.73 -1.01
CA VAL A 243 24.81 5.92 -0.19
C VAL A 243 25.76 5.57 0.95
N ASN A 244 25.53 4.48 1.68
CA ASN A 244 26.40 4.03 2.77
C ASN A 244 27.85 3.76 2.30
N GLU A 245 28.03 3.14 1.13
CA GLU A 245 29.36 2.97 0.55
C GLU A 245 30.07 4.31 0.29
N ASN A 246 29.33 5.32 -0.15
CA ASN A 246 29.87 6.66 -0.35
C ASN A 246 30.12 7.39 0.98
N ILE A 247 29.25 7.23 1.98
CA ILE A 247 29.46 7.75 3.34
C ILE A 247 30.80 7.27 3.88
N VAL A 248 31.06 5.96 3.83
CA VAL A 248 32.33 5.37 4.34
C VAL A 248 33.54 5.90 3.58
N LYS A 249 33.48 5.95 2.25
CA LYS A 249 34.58 6.48 1.42
C LYS A 249 34.87 7.95 1.74
N THR A 250 33.83 8.77 1.82
CA THR A 250 33.94 10.20 2.14
C THR A 250 34.42 10.43 3.56
N GLN A 251 33.92 9.67 4.54
CA GLN A 251 34.37 9.75 5.93
C GLN A 251 35.86 9.49 6.04
N LYS A 252 36.33 8.40 5.42
CA LYS A 252 37.76 8.06 5.37
C LYS A 252 38.59 9.17 4.72
N GLY A 253 38.15 9.70 3.58
CA GLY A 253 38.86 10.79 2.89
C GLY A 253 38.97 12.06 3.74
N ILE A 254 37.89 12.47 4.41
CA ILE A 254 37.90 13.64 5.30
C ILE A 254 38.82 13.41 6.51
N GLU A 255 38.86 12.20 7.07
CA GLU A 255 39.73 11.88 8.19
C GLU A 255 41.22 11.85 7.79
N GLU A 256 41.55 11.29 6.63
CA GLU A 256 42.89 11.37 6.03
C GLU A 256 43.34 12.82 5.86
N ASP A 257 42.47 13.65 5.28
CA ASP A 257 42.74 15.07 5.04
C ASP A 257 42.98 15.82 6.37
N ARG A 258 42.19 15.55 7.41
CA ARG A 258 42.39 16.15 8.75
C ARG A 258 43.73 15.76 9.36
N LYS A 259 44.10 14.48 9.31
CA LYS A 259 45.37 14.00 9.88
C LYS A 259 46.58 14.65 9.23
N LEU A 260 46.57 14.85 7.91
CA LEU A 260 47.66 15.55 7.23
C LEU A 260 47.70 17.04 7.59
N ILE A 261 46.55 17.70 7.77
CA ILE A 261 46.51 19.07 8.27
C ILE A 261 47.12 19.14 9.67
N ASP A 262 46.78 18.20 10.56
CA ASP A 262 47.34 18.15 11.92
C ASP A 262 48.87 17.91 11.89
N GLU A 263 49.36 16.98 11.06
CA GLU A 263 50.80 16.78 10.86
C GLU A 263 51.46 18.06 10.31
N THR A 264 50.77 18.78 9.42
CA THR A 264 51.25 20.05 8.88
C THR A 264 51.42 21.11 9.96
N ILE A 265 50.45 21.21 10.88
CA ILE A 265 50.54 22.13 12.01
C ILE A 265 51.73 21.75 12.92
N LEU A 266 51.93 20.47 13.20
CA LEU A 266 53.05 20.00 14.02
C LEU A 266 54.41 20.32 13.38
N VAL A 267 54.61 19.96 12.11
CA VAL A 267 55.88 20.21 11.40
C VAL A 267 56.18 21.71 11.31
N LEU A 268 55.17 22.54 11.04
CA LEU A 268 55.36 24.00 11.04
C LEU A 268 55.68 24.55 12.43
N GLY A 269 55.15 23.95 13.50
CA GLY A 269 55.51 24.30 14.88
C GLY A 269 56.97 23.98 15.25
N GLU A 270 57.54 22.92 14.68
CA GLU A 270 58.98 22.62 14.81
C GLU A 270 59.84 23.63 14.00
N PHE A 271 59.36 24.04 12.82
CA PHE A 271 60.03 25.06 12.01
C PHE A 271 60.05 26.42 12.72
N GLU A 272 58.97 26.78 13.42
CA GLU A 272 58.92 27.99 14.24
C GLU A 272 59.98 27.98 15.36
N GLN A 273 60.36 26.80 15.85
CA GLN A 273 61.41 26.62 16.87
C GLN A 273 62.82 26.51 16.26
N GLY A 274 62.93 26.46 14.93
CA GLY A 274 64.19 26.40 14.20
C GLY A 274 64.66 24.99 13.82
N ASP A 275 63.89 23.94 14.12
CA ASP A 275 64.17 22.59 13.63
C ASP A 275 63.62 22.43 12.20
N LEU A 276 64.51 22.54 11.21
CA LEU A 276 64.16 22.45 9.79
C LEU A 276 64.29 21.03 9.22
N CYS A 277 64.60 20.02 10.04
CA CYS A 277 64.76 18.63 9.59
C CYS A 277 63.41 17.90 9.46
N GLN A 278 62.33 18.47 9.99
CA GLN A 278 61.01 17.83 10.02
C GLN A 278 60.32 17.81 8.65
N ARG A 279 59.58 16.74 8.36
CA ARG A 279 58.87 16.54 7.08
C ARG A 279 57.48 15.95 7.29
N LEU A 280 56.58 16.27 6.36
CA LEU A 280 55.28 15.64 6.27
C LEU A 280 55.44 14.24 5.69
N ASN A 281 54.94 13.23 6.38
CA ASN A 281 55.11 11.82 6.02
C ASN A 281 53.79 11.15 5.67
N LEU A 282 52.66 11.64 6.19
CA LEU A 282 51.35 11.04 5.92
C LEU A 282 50.98 11.14 4.44
N ASN A 283 50.41 10.07 3.91
CA ASN A 283 49.86 10.05 2.56
C ASN A 283 48.35 10.15 2.65
N VAL A 284 47.77 10.93 1.74
CA VAL A 284 46.33 11.14 1.67
C VAL A 284 45.84 10.90 0.25
N SER A 285 44.59 10.47 0.12
CA SER A 285 43.99 10.25 -1.19
C SER A 285 43.70 11.56 -1.95
N ASN A 286 43.65 12.70 -1.25
CA ASN A 286 43.38 14.01 -1.82
C ASN A 286 44.60 14.54 -2.62
N PRO A 287 44.49 14.71 -3.95
CA PRO A 287 45.62 15.14 -4.77
C PRO A 287 46.15 16.54 -4.44
N ALA A 288 45.25 17.47 -4.06
CA ALA A 288 45.64 18.84 -3.72
C ALA A 288 46.48 18.88 -2.44
N LEU A 289 46.10 18.10 -1.43
CA LEU A 289 46.86 17.99 -0.19
C LEU A 289 48.17 17.20 -0.37
N THR A 290 48.19 16.20 -1.25
CA THR A 290 49.43 15.52 -1.65
C THR A 290 50.41 16.48 -2.31
N GLN A 291 49.91 17.37 -3.18
CA GLN A 291 50.73 18.41 -3.79
C GLN A 291 51.23 19.41 -2.75
N LEU A 292 50.39 19.83 -1.80
CA LEU A 292 50.80 20.70 -0.69
C LEU A 292 51.94 20.08 0.12
N LYS A 293 51.81 18.80 0.50
CA LYS A 293 52.86 18.03 1.17
C LYS A 293 54.18 18.10 0.41
N ASN A 294 54.16 17.80 -0.89
CA ASN A 294 55.38 17.77 -1.70
C ASN A 294 56.04 19.15 -1.81
N VAL A 295 55.25 20.21 -1.93
CA VAL A 295 55.76 21.59 -2.00
C VAL A 295 56.36 22.01 -0.66
N LEU A 296 55.70 21.72 0.46
CA LEU A 296 56.21 22.04 1.81
C LEU A 296 57.48 21.26 2.13
N ASN A 297 57.53 19.96 1.86
CA ASN A 297 58.74 19.16 2.08
C ASN A 297 59.91 19.68 1.23
N LYS A 298 59.67 20.03 -0.04
CA LYS A 298 60.70 20.62 -0.90
C LYS A 298 61.17 21.99 -0.40
N MET A 299 60.27 22.81 0.14
CA MET A 299 60.64 24.07 0.77
C MET A 299 61.55 23.83 1.98
N ALA A 300 61.18 22.87 2.83
CA ALA A 300 61.94 22.48 3.99
C ALA A 300 63.34 21.95 3.62
N ASP A 301 63.43 21.05 2.62
CA ASP A 301 64.71 20.56 2.09
C ASP A 301 65.61 21.71 1.67
N ASN A 302 65.06 22.70 0.97
CA ASN A 302 65.85 23.85 0.55
C ASN A 302 66.31 24.69 1.75
N LEU A 303 65.45 24.94 2.74
CA LEU A 303 65.81 25.76 3.90
C LEU A 303 66.86 25.05 4.77
N GLU A 304 66.66 23.78 5.09
CA GLU A 304 67.61 22.95 5.85
C GLU A 304 68.97 22.94 5.19
N ASN A 305 69.06 22.57 3.91
CA ASN A 305 70.33 22.55 3.16
C ASN A 305 71.02 23.92 3.17
N ASN A 306 70.27 25.02 3.09
CA ASN A 306 70.85 26.37 3.14
C ASN A 306 71.45 26.69 4.52
N ILE A 307 70.77 26.31 5.60
CA ILE A 307 71.27 26.50 6.96
C ILE A 307 72.46 25.57 7.23
N GLU A 308 72.40 24.31 6.84
CA GLU A 308 73.52 23.37 6.97
C GLU A 308 74.78 23.84 6.23
N ASN A 309 74.63 24.37 5.01
CA ASN A 309 75.76 24.94 4.26
C ASN A 309 76.40 26.11 5.02
N VAL A 310 75.59 26.97 5.66
CA VAL A 310 76.08 28.07 6.48
C VAL A 310 76.82 27.52 7.71
N LEU A 311 76.21 26.59 8.43
CA LEU A 311 76.80 25.99 9.64
C LEU A 311 78.12 25.29 9.35
N ASN A 312 78.22 24.51 8.27
CA ASN A 312 79.45 23.83 7.85
C ASN A 312 80.60 24.82 7.56
N ILE A 313 80.33 25.93 6.86
CA ILE A 313 81.37 26.94 6.61
C ILE A 313 81.78 27.66 7.90
N LEU A 314 80.83 27.98 8.78
CA LEU A 314 81.14 28.56 10.09
C LEU A 314 81.99 27.61 10.94
N GLU A 315 81.73 26.31 10.91
CA GLU A 315 82.54 25.30 11.59
C GLU A 315 83.98 25.28 11.05
N GLN A 316 84.16 25.33 9.73
CA GLN A 316 85.50 25.42 9.13
C GLN A 316 86.23 26.70 9.55
N TYR A 317 85.53 27.83 9.57
CA TYR A 317 86.10 29.11 10.00
C TYR A 317 86.49 29.09 11.48
N SER A 318 85.70 28.43 12.33
CA SER A 318 86.04 28.23 13.76
C SER A 318 87.32 27.42 13.95
N ASN A 319 87.63 26.53 12.99
CA ASN A 319 88.86 25.74 12.93
C ASN A 319 89.97 26.43 12.12
N TYR A 320 89.90 27.75 11.93
CA TYR A 320 90.86 28.59 11.20
C TYR A 320 91.04 28.24 9.71
N ASN A 321 90.08 27.53 9.10
CA ASN A 321 90.11 27.19 7.68
C ASN A 321 89.17 28.11 6.87
N TYR A 322 89.71 29.19 6.31
CA TYR A 322 88.95 30.24 5.60
C TYR A 322 88.91 30.07 4.07
N LEU A 323 89.28 28.89 3.54
CA LEU A 323 89.40 28.70 2.09
C LEU A 323 88.03 28.56 1.39
N ASN A 324 87.08 27.91 2.05
CA ASN A 324 85.79 27.60 1.45
C ASN A 324 84.78 28.73 1.67
N LYS A 325 83.85 28.87 0.73
CA LYS A 325 82.78 29.88 0.75
C LYS A 325 81.44 29.22 0.44
N ILE A 326 80.37 29.81 0.97
CA ILE A 326 78.99 29.40 0.69
C ILE A 326 78.65 29.83 -0.73
N SER A 327 78.07 28.92 -1.52
CA SER A 327 77.56 29.23 -2.87
C SER A 327 76.37 30.19 -2.78
N THR A 328 76.42 31.28 -3.55
CA THR A 328 75.33 32.27 -3.64
C THR A 328 74.36 31.99 -4.78
N LYS A 329 74.57 30.91 -5.54
CA LYS A 329 73.75 30.56 -6.71
C LYS A 329 72.36 30.10 -6.28
N ASN A 330 71.32 30.58 -6.96
CA ASN A 330 69.91 30.27 -6.69
C ASN A 330 69.38 30.72 -5.31
N LEU A 331 70.14 31.54 -4.57
CA LEU A 331 69.67 32.19 -3.35
C LEU A 331 69.06 33.55 -3.70
N LYS A 332 68.04 33.95 -2.93
CA LYS A 332 67.38 35.25 -3.05
C LYS A 332 67.31 35.92 -1.69
N GLU A 333 67.28 37.25 -1.71
CA GLU A 333 67.03 38.12 -0.55
C GLU A 333 67.79 37.71 0.72
N HIS A 334 67.08 37.27 1.76
CA HIS A 334 67.65 37.03 3.08
C HIS A 334 68.68 35.90 3.11
N LEU A 335 68.44 34.79 2.40
CA LEU A 335 69.40 33.67 2.35
C LEU A 335 70.65 34.06 1.55
N LEU A 336 70.49 34.84 0.47
CA LEU A 336 71.62 35.38 -0.28
C LEU A 336 72.45 36.33 0.59
N LYS A 337 71.79 37.21 1.35
CA LYS A 337 72.44 38.13 2.28
C LYS A 337 73.17 37.39 3.39
N LEU A 338 72.58 36.33 3.94
CA LEU A 338 73.21 35.48 4.96
C LEU A 338 74.48 34.82 4.41
N ALA A 339 74.37 34.14 3.27
CA ALA A 339 75.52 33.48 2.63
C ALA A 339 76.64 34.48 2.30
N SER A 340 76.29 35.63 1.73
CA SER A 340 77.26 36.69 1.40
C SER A 340 77.89 37.29 2.65
N GLY A 341 77.11 37.49 3.72
CA GLY A 341 77.59 37.99 5.01
C GLY A 341 78.65 37.09 5.63
N VAL A 342 78.43 35.78 5.64
CA VAL A 342 79.41 34.81 6.14
C VAL A 342 80.67 34.77 5.27
N ASN A 343 80.52 34.79 3.94
CA ASN A 343 81.67 34.86 3.03
C ASN A 343 82.51 36.12 3.25
N ASN A 344 81.86 37.29 3.43
CA ASN A 344 82.56 38.55 3.71
C ASN A 344 83.29 38.53 5.06
N LEU A 345 82.76 37.82 6.06
CA LEU A 345 83.45 37.61 7.32
C LEU A 345 84.74 36.79 7.12
N GLY A 346 84.67 35.70 6.34
CA GLY A 346 85.85 34.92 5.97
C GLY A 346 86.91 35.74 5.21
N ASP A 347 86.47 36.59 4.28
CA ASP A 347 87.34 37.51 3.55
C ASP A 347 88.02 38.52 4.48
N SER A 348 87.26 39.10 5.41
CA SER A 348 87.79 40.10 6.37
C SER A 348 88.82 39.49 7.31
N ILE A 349 88.57 38.27 7.82
CA ILE A 349 89.53 37.56 8.68
C ILE A 349 90.79 37.20 7.88
N THR A 350 90.64 36.69 6.65
CA THR A 350 91.78 36.37 5.79
C THR A 350 92.64 37.60 5.52
N GLN A 351 92.02 38.74 5.23
CA GLN A 351 92.70 40.01 5.05
C GLN A 351 93.48 40.43 6.31
N MET A 352 92.85 40.34 7.48
CA MET A 352 93.52 40.62 8.77
C MET A 352 94.70 39.67 9.02
N LEU A 353 94.60 38.39 8.67
CA LEU A 353 95.70 37.42 8.79
C LEU A 353 96.87 37.76 7.85
N VAL A 354 96.58 38.21 6.64
CA VAL A 354 97.60 38.68 5.69
C VAL A 354 98.31 39.93 6.21
N GLU A 355 97.57 40.88 6.78
CA GLU A 355 98.12 42.08 7.41
C GLU A 355 98.97 41.75 8.62
N ASN A 356 98.49 40.88 9.52
CA ASN A 356 99.25 40.40 10.69
C ASN A 356 100.55 39.71 10.28
N LYS A 357 100.51 38.86 9.25
CA LYS A 357 101.71 38.23 8.69
C LYS A 357 102.68 39.27 8.14
N THR A 358 102.18 40.27 7.41
CA THR A 358 103.00 41.34 6.84
C THR A 358 103.69 42.15 7.95
N ASN A 359 102.95 42.57 8.98
CA ASN A 359 103.48 43.31 10.13
C ASN A 359 104.52 42.49 10.91
N GLY A 360 104.29 41.19 11.09
CA GLY A 360 105.25 40.30 11.75
C GLY A 360 106.52 40.04 10.94
N LEU A 361 106.55 40.37 9.64
CA LEU A 361 107.73 40.25 8.78
C LEU A 361 108.50 41.58 8.62
N THR A 362 107.87 42.72 8.94
CA THR A 362 108.46 44.07 8.83
C THR A 362 108.96 44.65 10.17
N LEU A 363 108.59 44.04 11.30
CA LEU A 363 109.22 44.21 12.62
C LEU A 363 110.42 43.27 12.75
#